data_AF-A0A7J4LEB1-F1
#
_entry.id   AF-A0A7J4LEB1-F1
#
_cell.length_a   1.000
_cell.length_b   1.000
_cell.length_c   1.000
_cell.angle_alpha   90.00
_cell.angle_beta   90.00
_cell.angle_gamma   90.00
#
_symmetry.space_group_name_H-M   'P 1'
#
loop_
_entity.id
_entity.type
_entity.pdbx_description
1 polymer ?
#
loop_
_entity_poly.entity_id
_entity_poly.type
_entity_poly.pdbx_seq_one_letter_code
_entity_poly.pdbx_strand_id
1 'polypeptide(L)' 'MTEIGKLIRMDRIRDRNTKRTIIVPLDHGVSMGPVKGLTNLSETVNKVAEGGANAVLMHKGMVGEGHRGYGK' A
#
# COMPACT_ATOMS: atom_id res chain seq x y z
N MET A 1 -3.98 -5.75 28.04
CA MET A 1 -2.88 -6.43 27.32
C MET A 1 -3.14 -6.23 25.84
N THR A 2 -2.42 -5.35 25.16
CA THR A 2 -2.61 -5.10 23.72
C THR A 2 -2.41 -6.40 22.95
N GLU A 3 -3.42 -6.80 22.18
CA GLU A 3 -3.48 -8.08 21.49
C GLU A 3 -2.27 -8.29 20.57
N ILE A 4 -1.55 -9.41 20.77
CA ILE A 4 -0.39 -9.82 19.96
C ILE A 4 -0.70 -9.78 18.45
N GLY A 5 -1.93 -10.10 18.06
CA GLY A 5 -2.38 -10.03 16.66
C GLY A 5 -2.40 -8.61 16.09
N LYS A 6 -2.67 -7.58 16.89
CA LYS A 6 -2.56 -6.18 16.47
C LYS A 6 -1.09 -5.81 16.25
N LEU A 7 -0.21 -6.19 17.17
CA LEU A 7 1.24 -5.94 17.05
C LEU A 7 1.83 -6.59 15.79
N ILE A 8 1.49 -7.87 15.53
CA ILE A 8 1.96 -8.58 14.33
C ILE A 8 1.53 -7.85 13.05
N ARG A 9 0.29 -7.36 12.96
CA ARG A 9 -0.19 -6.63 11.78
C ARG A 9 0.51 -5.28 11.62
N MET A 10 0.72 -4.56 12.71
CA MET A 10 1.45 -3.28 12.67
C MET A 10 2.88 -3.46 12.18
N ASP A 11 3.56 -4.53 12.59
CA ASP A 11 4.93 -4.83 12.15
C ASP A 11 5.04 -5.31 10.69
N ARG A 12 3.92 -5.64 10.02
CA ARG A 12 3.90 -5.88 8.55
C ARG A 12 3.88 -4.58 7.76
N ILE A 13 3.43 -3.49 8.37
CA ILE A 13 3.30 -2.18 7.74
C ILE A 13 4.47 -1.27 8.10
N ARG A 14 5.01 -1.39 9.32
CA ARG A 14 6.08 -0.55 9.85
C ARG A 14 7.46 -1.17 9.60
N ASP A 15 8.44 -0.33 9.28
CA ASP A 15 9.84 -0.74 9.27
C ASP A 15 10.28 -1.17 10.69
N ARG A 16 10.71 -2.43 10.83
CA ARG A 16 11.08 -3.00 12.13
C ARG A 16 12.33 -2.38 12.73
N ASN A 17 13.24 -1.87 11.91
CA ASN A 17 14.51 -1.32 12.32
C ASN A 17 14.35 0.16 12.71
N THR A 18 13.70 0.95 11.87
CA THR A 18 13.57 2.40 12.07
C THR A 18 12.35 2.80 12.90
N LYS A 19 11.37 1.89 13.04
CA LYS A 19 10.04 2.14 13.63
C LYS A 19 9.26 3.26 12.92
N ARG A 20 9.67 3.64 11.70
CA ARG A 20 8.99 4.62 10.85
C ARG A 20 8.17 3.90 9.79
N THR A 21 7.18 4.62 9.25
CA THR A 21 6.32 4.12 8.18
C THR A 21 6.04 5.25 7.20
N ILE A 22 6.21 4.96 5.92
CA ILE A 22 5.71 5.78 4.81
C ILE A 22 4.57 5.02 4.15
N ILE A 23 3.39 5.64 4.13
CA ILE A 23 2.18 5.09 3.48
C ILE A 23 1.77 6.05 2.36
N VAL A 24 1.60 5.51 1.15
CA VAL A 24 1.14 6.31 0.00
C VAL A 24 -0.33 5.98 -0.30
N PRO A 25 -1.24 6.96 -0.22
CA PRO A 25 -2.64 6.77 -0.58
C PRO A 25 -2.86 6.78 -2.09
N LEU A 26 -3.60 5.79 -2.61
CA LEU A 26 -3.93 5.57 -4.02
C LEU A 26 -5.44 5.36 -4.25
N ASP A 27 -6.28 5.75 -3.30
CA ASP A 27 -7.73 5.49 -3.25
C ASP A 27 -8.59 6.52 -4.01
N HIS A 28 -7.99 7.57 -4.57
CA HIS A 28 -8.70 8.70 -5.15
C HIS A 28 -9.51 8.31 -6.42
N GLY A 29 -9.12 7.23 -7.10
CA GLY A 29 -9.81 6.73 -8.29
C GLY A 29 -11.27 6.31 -8.06
N VAL A 30 -11.64 5.98 -6.81
CA VAL A 30 -13.04 5.63 -6.48
C VAL A 30 -13.97 6.83 -6.61
N SER A 31 -13.53 8.03 -6.22
CA SER A 31 -14.36 9.23 -6.26
C SER A 31 -14.18 10.03 -7.54
N MET A 32 -12.97 10.02 -8.11
CA MET A 32 -12.61 10.86 -9.26
C MET A 32 -12.66 10.13 -10.60
N GLY A 33 -12.92 8.83 -10.62
CA GLY A 33 -12.79 8.01 -11.82
C GLY A 33 -11.33 7.80 -12.23
N PRO A 34 -11.03 7.52 -13.50
CA PRO A 34 -9.67 7.23 -13.98
C PRO A 34 -8.70 8.41 -13.79
N VAL A 35 -7.97 8.43 -12.69
CA VAL A 35 -6.93 9.43 -12.40
C VAL A 35 -5.64 9.08 -13.13
N LYS A 36 -4.98 10.07 -13.76
CA LYS A 36 -3.66 9.89 -14.38
C LYS A 36 -2.68 9.30 -13.35
N GLY A 37 -2.04 8.20 -13.72
CA GLY A 37 -1.13 7.47 -12.81
C GLY A 37 -1.82 6.45 -11.90
N LEU A 38 -3.15 6.31 -11.94
CA LEU A 38 -3.89 5.20 -11.31
C LEU A 38 -4.59 4.31 -12.36
N THR A 39 -4.44 4.61 -13.65
CA THR A 39 -5.00 3.82 -14.76
C THR A 39 -4.36 2.43 -14.88
N ASN A 40 -3.09 2.29 -14.49
CA ASN A 40 -2.40 1.02 -14.32
C ASN A 40 -1.91 0.91 -12.88
N LEU A 41 -2.76 0.38 -12.01
CA LEU A 41 -2.49 0.32 -10.57
C LEU A 41 -1.26 -0.52 -10.24
N SER A 42 -1.07 -1.67 -10.89
CA SER A 42 0.07 -2.56 -10.64
C SER A 42 1.43 -1.87 -10.86
N GLU A 43 1.54 -1.09 -11.95
CA GLU A 43 2.73 -0.30 -12.28
C GLU A 43 2.98 0.80 -11.25
N THR A 44 1.93 1.50 -10.83
CA THR A 44 2.05 2.56 -9.84
C THR A 44 2.43 2.02 -8.46
N VAL A 45 1.85 0.89 -8.05
CA VAL A 45 2.24 0.21 -6.79
C VAL A 45 3.70 -0.21 -6.84
N ASN A 46 4.20 -0.67 -8.00
CA ASN A 46 5.64 -0.97 -8.18
C ASN A 46 6.51 0.27 -7.99
N LYS A 47 6.19 1.38 -8.68
CA LYS A 47 6.94 2.64 -8.55
C LYS A 47 6.96 3.15 -7.10
N VAL A 48 5.84 3.05 -6.40
CA VAL A 48 5.74 3.42 -4.98
C VAL A 48 6.62 2.53 -4.10
N ALA A 49 6.64 1.22 -4.34
CA ALA A 49 7.49 0.28 -3.61
C ALA A 49 8.99 0.52 -3.88
N GLU A 50 9.36 0.79 -5.14
CA GLU A 50 10.73 1.15 -5.54
C GLU A 50 11.20 2.45 -4.88
N GLY A 51 10.28 3.40 -4.68
CA GLY A 51 10.52 4.64 -3.94
C GLY A 51 10.70 4.47 -2.43
N GLY A 52 10.58 3.25 -1.89
CA GLY A 52 10.82 2.95 -0.48
C GLY A 52 9.62 3.13 0.45
N ALA A 53 8.40 3.26 -0.10
CA ALA A 53 7.20 3.24 0.74
C ALA A 53 7.01 1.85 1.39
N ASN A 54 6.53 1.84 2.63
CA ASN A 54 6.29 0.58 3.34
C ASN A 54 4.93 -0.03 2.99
N ALA A 55 3.94 0.81 2.67
CA ALA A 55 2.60 0.37 2.34
C ALA A 55 1.88 1.34 1.40
N VAL A 56 0.85 0.83 0.74
CA VAL A 56 -0.13 1.61 -0.01
C VAL A 56 -1.49 1.54 0.69
N LEU A 57 -2.22 2.66 0.70
CA LEU A 57 -3.62 2.71 1.13
C LEU A 57 -4.50 2.78 -0.10
N MET A 58 -5.47 1.87 -0.22
CA MET A 58 -6.37 1.81 -1.37
C MET A 58 -7.75 1.30 -0.97
N HIS A 59 -8.74 1.56 -1.82
CA HIS A 59 -10.07 1.00 -1.66
C HIS A 59 -10.09 -0.49 -2.03
N LYS A 60 -10.90 -1.29 -1.32
CA LYS A 60 -10.98 -2.76 -1.50
C LYS A 60 -11.23 -3.20 -2.94
N GLY A 61 -12.00 -2.43 -3.71
CA GLY A 61 -12.32 -2.74 -5.11
C GLY A 61 -11.14 -2.58 -6.07
N MET A 62 -10.07 -1.90 -5.65
CA MET A 62 -8.86 -1.66 -6.46
C MET A 62 -7.76 -2.69 -6.19
N VAL A 63 -7.92 -3.54 -5.16
CA VAL A 63 -6.89 -4.47 -4.70
C VAL A 63 -6.52 -5.49 -5.78
N GLY A 64 -7.49 -5.97 -6.57
CA GLY A 64 -7.24 -6.90 -7.67
C GLY A 64 -6.28 -6.32 -8.72
N GLU A 65 -6.57 -5.11 -9.20
CA GLU A 65 -5.75 -4.40 -10.19
C GLU A 65 -4.40 -3.91 -9.63
N GLY A 66 -4.34 -3.65 -8.32
CA GLY A 66 -3.10 -3.29 -7.62
C GLY A 66 -2.25 -4.50 -7.19
N HIS A 67 -2.76 -5.72 -7.33
CA HIS A 67 -2.04 -6.91 -6.89
C HIS A 67 -0.93 -7.25 -7.88
N ARG A 68 0.31 -7.17 -7.40
CA ARG A 68 1.50 -7.36 -8.23
C ARG A 68 1.92 -8.83 -8.40
N GLY A 69 1.40 -9.75 -7.59
CA GLY A 69 1.78 -11.16 -7.60
C GLY A 69 3.13 -11.49 -6.93
N TYR A 70 3.91 -10.49 -6.53
CA TYR A 70 5.20 -10.67 -5.84
C TYR A 70 5.48 -9.56 -4.82
N GLY A 71 6.28 -9.89 -3.81
CA GLY A 71 6.76 -8.96 -2.78
C GLY A 71 8.23 -8.61 -2.95
N LYS A 72 8.69 -7.63 -2.18
CA LYS A 72 10.10 -7.33 -1.94
C LYS A 72 10.36 -7.52 -0.45
#